data_AF-A0A8B8HRX7-F1
#
_entry.id   AF-A0A8B8HRX7-F1
#
_cell.length_a   1.000
_cell.length_b   1.000
_cell.length_c   1.000
_cell.angle_alpha   90.00
_cell.angle_beta   90.00
_cell.angle_gamma   90.00
#
_symmetry.space_group_name_H-M   'P 1'
#
loop_
_entity.id
_entity.type
_entity.pdbx_description
1 polymer ?
#
loop_
_entity_poly.entity_id
_entity_poly.type
_entity_poly.pdbx_seq_one_letter_code
_entity_poly.pdbx_strand_id
1 'polypeptide(L)'
;MISIFFIGLLVVSLNAQPQRGNDPIPILRFESDGPNVDGSYKWAFETGNEIAAQENGYVKNFGQGEGKEIQVAEGSVSYKAPDGSPIALTYIADENGFQPQGNHLPTPPPIPPAIQRALEYIAANPQQPGQGQPPAYKNRGKR
;
A
#
# COMPACT_ATOMS: atom_id res chain seq x y z
N MET A 1 -24.11 18.20 76.89
CA MET A 1 -22.64 18.08 76.88
C MET A 1 -22.27 16.67 76.43
N ILE A 2 -21.71 16.56 75.22
CA ILE A 2 -20.54 15.73 74.83
C ILE A 2 -20.31 16.10 73.36
N SER A 3 -19.23 16.84 73.12
CA SER A 3 -18.72 17.19 71.80
C SER A 3 -17.70 16.13 71.39
N ILE A 4 -17.77 15.64 70.16
CA ILE A 4 -16.66 14.92 69.51
C ILE A 4 -16.49 15.53 68.11
N PHE A 5 -15.33 16.15 67.91
CA PHE A 5 -14.87 16.69 66.64
C PHE A 5 -14.49 15.54 65.71
N PHE A 6 -15.06 15.48 64.50
CA PHE A 6 -14.51 14.67 63.41
C PHE A 6 -13.69 15.56 62.47
N ILE A 7 -12.38 15.36 62.51
CA ILE A 7 -11.40 15.97 61.61
C ILE A 7 -11.45 15.22 60.28
N GLY A 8 -11.48 15.97 59.18
CA GLY A 8 -11.66 15.47 57.82
C GLY A 8 -10.46 14.73 57.24
N LEU A 9 -10.74 13.95 56.20
CA LEU A 9 -9.76 13.48 55.23
C LEU A 9 -10.30 13.79 53.83
N LEU A 10 -9.71 14.80 53.20
CA LEU A 10 -9.92 15.13 51.79
C LEU A 10 -9.03 14.20 50.96
N VAL A 11 -9.62 13.23 50.27
CA VAL A 11 -8.88 12.37 49.33
C VAL A 11 -8.83 13.08 47.99
N VAL A 12 -7.67 13.69 47.67
CA VAL A 12 -7.34 14.15 46.32
C VAL A 12 -6.84 12.95 45.53
N SER A 13 -7.67 12.38 44.67
CA SER A 13 -7.23 11.34 43.74
C SER A 13 -6.45 11.99 42.59
N LEU A 14 -5.12 11.93 42.67
CA LEU A 14 -4.25 12.05 41.51
C LEU A 14 -4.48 10.83 40.61
N ASN A 15 -5.33 10.96 39.59
CA ASN A 15 -5.33 9.98 38.50
C ASN A 15 -4.13 10.29 37.61
N ALA A 16 -3.01 9.62 37.91
CA ALA A 16 -1.83 9.56 37.07
C ALA A 16 -2.21 9.04 35.66
N GLN A 17 -1.67 9.68 34.62
CA GLN A 17 -1.79 9.22 33.24
C GLN A 17 -1.32 7.76 33.13
N PRO A 18 -2.03 6.89 32.39
CA PRO A 18 -1.66 5.48 32.31
C PRO A 18 -0.26 5.34 31.72
N GLN A 19 0.57 4.61 32.47
CA GLN A 19 1.96 4.33 32.16
C GLN A 19 2.03 3.44 30.92
N ARG A 20 2.78 3.86 29.88
CA ARG A 20 3.18 2.96 28.78
C ARG A 20 4.21 1.96 29.32
N GLY A 21 3.76 0.85 29.88
CA GLY A 21 4.62 -0.22 30.36
C GLY A 21 4.06 -1.57 29.96
N ASN A 22 4.90 -2.41 29.32
CA ASN A 22 4.91 -3.89 29.20
C ASN A 22 3.60 -4.71 29.10
N ASP A 23 2.43 -4.10 29.01
CA ASP A 23 1.17 -4.81 28.82
C ASP A 23 1.10 -5.34 27.38
N PRO A 24 0.70 -6.60 27.17
CA PRO A 24 0.49 -7.15 25.85
C PRO A 24 -0.50 -6.28 25.06
N ILE A 25 -0.12 -5.89 23.83
CA ILE A 25 -1.03 -5.20 22.92
C ILE A 25 -2.11 -6.21 22.48
N PRO A 26 -3.40 -5.92 22.70
CA PRO A 26 -4.47 -6.87 22.35
C PRO A 26 -4.66 -6.93 20.84
N ILE A 27 -5.15 -8.08 20.36
CA ILE A 27 -5.71 -8.21 19.01
C ILE A 27 -7.20 -7.85 19.10
N LEU A 28 -7.63 -6.83 18.36
CA LEU A 28 -9.02 -6.36 18.32
C LEU A 28 -9.84 -7.13 17.28
N ARG A 29 -9.21 -7.52 16.17
CA ARG A 29 -9.82 -8.28 15.08
C ARG A 29 -8.81 -9.25 14.52
N PHE A 30 -9.27 -10.45 14.19
CA PHE A 30 -8.51 -11.44 13.44
C PHE A 30 -9.47 -12.23 12.55
N GLU A 31 -9.16 -12.29 11.27
CA GLU A 31 -9.88 -13.06 10.27
C GLU A 31 -8.86 -13.85 9.44
N SER A 32 -9.19 -15.09 9.14
CA SER A 32 -8.39 -15.97 8.30
C SER A 32 -9.32 -16.94 7.59
N ASP A 33 -9.17 -17.07 6.29
CA ASP A 33 -9.94 -17.97 5.44
C ASP A 33 -9.06 -18.51 4.32
N GLY A 34 -9.23 -19.79 4.00
CA GLY A 34 -8.36 -20.55 3.13
C GLY A 34 -7.08 -21.09 3.81
N PRO A 35 -6.08 -21.54 3.03
CA PRO A 35 -6.09 -21.57 1.56
C PRO A 35 -7.19 -22.51 1.03
N ASN A 36 -7.92 -22.01 0.05
CA ASN A 36 -8.94 -22.75 -0.68
C ASN A 36 -8.30 -23.64 -1.75
N VAL A 37 -9.09 -24.57 -2.28
CA VAL A 37 -8.62 -25.51 -3.32
C VAL A 37 -8.12 -24.78 -4.57
N ASP A 38 -8.70 -23.63 -4.90
CA ASP A 38 -8.31 -22.78 -6.04
C ASP A 38 -7.09 -21.88 -5.75
N GLY A 39 -6.43 -22.06 -4.60
CA GLY A 39 -5.29 -21.25 -4.16
C GLY A 39 -5.67 -19.87 -3.65
N SER A 40 -6.96 -19.54 -3.54
CA SER A 40 -7.40 -18.29 -2.93
C SER A 40 -7.30 -18.32 -1.40
N TYR A 41 -7.00 -17.18 -0.79
CA TYR A 41 -7.00 -17.01 0.65
C TYR A 41 -7.29 -15.55 1.01
N LYS A 42 -7.66 -15.31 2.28
CA LYS A 42 -7.71 -13.96 2.85
C LYS A 42 -7.36 -14.01 4.33
N TRP A 43 -6.73 -12.94 4.80
CA TRP A 43 -6.53 -12.71 6.23
C TRP A 43 -6.62 -11.22 6.54
N ALA A 44 -6.99 -10.89 7.76
CA ALA A 44 -6.96 -9.54 8.29
C ALA A 44 -6.71 -9.56 9.79
N PHE A 45 -6.01 -8.56 10.30
CA PHE A 45 -5.90 -8.33 11.74
C PHE A 45 -5.85 -6.86 12.09
N GLU A 46 -6.32 -6.55 13.31
CA GLU A 46 -6.25 -5.22 13.91
C GLU A 46 -5.78 -5.35 15.36
N THR A 47 -4.94 -4.43 15.81
CA THR A 47 -4.32 -4.45 17.13
C THR A 47 -4.70 -3.22 17.95
N GLY A 48 -4.59 -3.31 19.27
CA GLY A 48 -4.94 -2.24 20.20
C GLY A 48 -4.10 -0.97 20.08
N ASN A 49 -2.94 -1.04 19.40
CA ASN A 49 -2.09 0.11 19.11
C ASN A 49 -2.22 0.61 17.66
N GLU A 50 -3.39 0.37 17.05
CA GLU A 50 -3.76 0.90 15.72
C GLU A 50 -2.90 0.38 14.56
N ILE A 51 -2.26 -0.79 14.71
CA ILE A 51 -1.71 -1.54 13.58
C ILE A 51 -2.84 -2.37 12.98
N ALA A 52 -3.07 -2.21 11.69
CA ALA A 52 -4.01 -3.00 10.92
C ALA A 52 -3.34 -3.52 9.65
N ALA A 53 -3.60 -4.76 9.28
CA ALA A 53 -3.18 -5.31 8.00
C ALA A 53 -4.20 -6.31 7.47
N GLN A 54 -4.30 -6.38 6.15
CA GLN A 54 -5.13 -7.34 5.44
C GLN A 54 -4.48 -7.73 4.12
N GLU A 55 -4.78 -8.93 3.66
CA GLU A 55 -4.36 -9.41 2.35
C GLU A 55 -5.37 -10.42 1.82
N ASN A 56 -5.57 -10.39 0.52
CA ASN A 56 -6.23 -11.45 -0.22
C ASN A 56 -5.30 -11.93 -1.33
N GLY A 57 -5.19 -13.24 -1.48
CA GLY A 57 -4.42 -13.87 -2.53
C GLY A 57 -5.26 -14.79 -3.39
N TYR A 58 -4.83 -14.99 -4.63
CA TYR A 58 -5.46 -15.86 -5.61
C TYR A 58 -4.45 -16.31 -6.67
N VAL A 59 -4.75 -17.39 -7.38
CA VAL A 59 -3.90 -17.92 -8.46
C VAL A 59 -4.52 -17.58 -9.82
N LYS A 60 -3.83 -16.76 -10.63
CA LYS A 60 -4.17 -16.58 -12.05
C LYS A 60 -3.86 -17.88 -12.79
N ASN A 61 -4.73 -18.27 -13.73
CA ASN A 61 -4.62 -19.50 -14.53
C ASN A 61 -4.60 -20.80 -13.70
N PHE A 62 -5.27 -20.82 -12.53
CA PHE A 62 -5.37 -22.02 -11.70
C PHE A 62 -5.81 -23.26 -12.51
N GLY A 63 -5.11 -24.38 -12.32
CA GLY A 63 -5.37 -25.65 -12.99
C GLY A 63 -4.79 -25.77 -14.40
N GLN A 64 -4.05 -24.77 -14.89
CA GLN A 64 -3.37 -24.85 -16.20
C GLN A 64 -1.98 -25.50 -16.16
N GLY A 65 -1.54 -25.93 -14.97
CA GLY A 65 -0.29 -26.67 -14.76
C GLY A 65 0.87 -25.78 -14.29
N GLU A 66 1.86 -26.43 -13.67
CA GLU A 66 3.06 -25.78 -13.14
C GLU A 66 3.75 -24.91 -14.22
N GLY A 67 4.04 -23.66 -13.87
CA GLY A 67 4.72 -22.69 -14.74
C GLY A 67 3.79 -21.77 -15.56
N LYS A 68 2.47 -22.00 -15.55
CA LYS A 68 1.47 -21.05 -16.09
C LYS A 68 0.64 -20.35 -15.03
N GLU A 69 0.61 -20.96 -13.85
CA GLU A 69 -0.03 -20.44 -12.66
C GLU A 69 0.80 -19.31 -12.07
N ILE A 70 0.12 -18.20 -11.75
CA ILE A 70 0.77 -17.02 -11.15
C ILE A 70 0.04 -16.72 -9.85
N GLN A 71 0.75 -16.81 -8.73
CA GLN A 71 0.25 -16.36 -7.45
C GLN A 71 0.18 -14.83 -7.45
N VAL A 72 -0.98 -14.30 -7.08
CA VAL A 72 -1.20 -12.88 -6.84
C VAL A 72 -1.56 -12.70 -5.36
N ALA A 73 -1.02 -11.66 -4.75
CA ALA A 73 -1.41 -11.18 -3.44
C ALA A 73 -1.61 -9.68 -3.48
N GLU A 74 -2.74 -9.20 -2.98
CA GLU A 74 -3.01 -7.77 -2.83
C GLU A 74 -3.43 -7.51 -1.40
N GLY A 75 -2.97 -6.39 -0.85
CA GLY A 75 -3.15 -6.13 0.56
C GLY A 75 -2.89 -4.69 0.96
N SER A 76 -3.10 -4.44 2.24
CA SER A 76 -2.83 -3.16 2.86
C SER A 76 -2.32 -3.32 4.28
N VAL A 77 -1.50 -2.37 4.70
CA VAL A 77 -1.02 -2.24 6.08
C VAL A 77 -1.06 -0.78 6.48
N SER A 78 -1.48 -0.52 7.72
CA SER A 78 -1.43 0.79 8.34
C SER A 78 -0.94 0.71 9.78
N TYR A 79 -0.23 1.75 10.21
CA TYR A 79 0.28 1.90 11.57
C TYR A 79 0.58 3.38 11.86
N LYS A 80 0.75 3.72 13.14
CA LYS A 80 1.27 5.03 13.53
C LYS A 80 2.79 5.02 13.62
N ALA A 81 3.44 5.92 12.90
CA ALA A 81 4.88 6.13 13.02
C ALA A 81 5.26 6.71 14.41
N PRO A 82 6.55 6.67 14.80
CA PRO A 82 6.99 7.16 16.11
C PRO A 82 6.66 8.64 16.40
N ASP A 83 6.48 9.45 15.35
CA ASP A 83 6.05 10.85 15.40
C ASP A 83 4.52 11.02 15.54
N GLY A 84 3.77 9.92 15.53
CA GLY A 84 2.31 9.89 15.56
C GLY A 84 1.64 10.01 14.19
N SER A 85 2.41 10.21 13.12
CA SER A 85 1.88 10.32 11.75
C SER A 85 1.30 8.98 11.30
N PRO A 86 0.12 8.95 10.66
CA PRO A 86 -0.42 7.72 10.10
C PRO A 86 0.39 7.31 8.86
N ILE A 87 0.87 6.07 8.86
CA ILE A 87 1.47 5.42 7.70
C ILE A 87 0.46 4.42 7.15
N ALA A 88 0.25 4.48 5.83
CA ALA A 88 -0.55 3.53 5.09
C ALA A 88 0.21 3.08 3.85
N LEU A 89 0.11 1.79 3.56
CA LEU A 89 0.68 1.15 2.39
C LEU A 89 -0.37 0.22 1.79
N THR A 90 -0.55 0.27 0.49
CA THR A 90 -1.24 -0.76 -0.30
C THR A 90 -0.25 -1.41 -1.24
N TYR A 91 -0.53 -2.64 -1.67
CA TYR A 91 0.35 -3.33 -2.62
C TYR A 91 -0.41 -4.34 -3.47
N ILE A 92 0.19 -4.64 -4.60
CA ILE A 92 -0.05 -5.86 -5.39
C ILE A 92 1.31 -6.55 -5.61
N ALA A 93 1.34 -7.85 -5.39
CA ALA A 93 2.44 -8.74 -5.69
C ALA A 93 1.96 -9.74 -6.74
N ASP A 94 2.55 -9.68 -7.93
CA ASP A 94 2.19 -10.54 -9.06
C ASP A 94 3.42 -10.88 -9.91
N GLU A 95 3.22 -11.32 -11.16
CA GLU A 95 4.29 -11.62 -12.12
C GLU A 95 5.27 -10.46 -12.37
N ASN A 96 4.87 -9.22 -12.10
CA ASN A 96 5.70 -8.02 -12.25
C ASN A 96 6.42 -7.64 -10.94
N GLY A 97 6.33 -8.50 -9.92
CA GLY A 97 6.93 -8.28 -8.61
C GLY A 97 6.03 -7.50 -7.65
N PHE A 98 6.62 -6.98 -6.58
CA PHE A 98 5.93 -6.23 -5.53
C PHE A 98 5.82 -4.75 -5.90
N GLN A 99 4.60 -4.23 -5.93
CA GLN A 99 4.27 -2.87 -6.37
C GLN A 99 3.58 -2.09 -5.22
N PRO A 100 4.37 -1.53 -4.29
CA PRO A 100 3.83 -0.80 -3.15
C PRO A 100 3.39 0.62 -3.52
N GLN A 101 2.33 1.09 -2.89
CA GLN A 101 1.83 2.45 -2.99
C GLN A 101 1.63 3.03 -1.59
N GLY A 102 2.16 4.23 -1.35
CA GLY A 102 2.03 4.92 -0.08
C GLY A 102 2.73 6.27 -0.12
N ASN A 103 2.17 7.27 0.58
CA ASN A 103 2.69 8.65 0.57
C ASN A 103 4.09 8.80 1.15
N HIS A 104 4.53 7.82 1.93
CA HIS A 104 5.84 7.77 2.58
C HIS A 104 6.92 7.12 1.69
N LEU A 105 6.55 6.59 0.52
CA LEU A 105 7.48 5.96 -0.39
C LEU A 105 8.24 7.03 -1.21
N PRO A 106 9.51 6.78 -1.56
CA PRO A 106 10.24 7.64 -2.47
C PRO A 106 9.52 7.75 -3.83
N THR A 107 9.27 8.96 -4.29
CA THR A 107 8.79 9.21 -5.65
C THR A 107 9.96 9.37 -6.61
N PRO A 108 9.85 8.90 -7.87
CA PRO A 108 10.83 9.22 -8.91
C PRO A 108 11.03 10.74 -9.04
N PRO A 109 12.22 11.20 -9.45
CA PRO A 109 12.45 12.63 -9.68
C PRO A 109 11.50 13.17 -10.76
N PRO A 110 11.16 14.46 -10.70
CA PRO A 110 10.28 15.08 -11.70
C PRO A 110 10.90 14.98 -13.10
N ILE A 111 10.03 14.89 -14.11
CA ILE A 111 10.44 14.87 -15.52
C ILE A 111 11.25 16.15 -15.84
N PRO A 112 12.43 16.04 -16.47
CA PRO A 112 13.21 17.20 -16.86
C PRO A 112 12.43 18.20 -17.74
N PRO A 113 12.59 19.53 -17.55
CA PRO A 113 11.83 20.55 -18.29
C PRO A 113 11.98 20.47 -19.82
N ALA A 114 13.12 19.98 -20.33
CA ALA A 114 13.32 19.80 -21.76
C ALA A 114 12.40 18.71 -22.35
N ILE A 115 12.14 17.64 -21.59
CA ILE A 115 11.24 16.56 -22.00
C ILE A 115 9.80 17.04 -21.94
N GLN A 116 9.41 17.79 -20.89
CA GLN A 116 8.09 18.42 -20.82
C GLN A 116 7.84 19.33 -22.02
N ARG A 117 8.79 20.22 -22.35
CA ARG A 117 8.69 21.08 -23.54
C ARG A 117 8.58 20.30 -24.85
N ALA A 118 9.31 19.19 -24.97
CA ALA A 118 9.23 18.33 -26.16
C ALA A 118 7.85 17.67 -26.28
N LEU A 119 7.28 17.17 -25.17
CA LEU A 119 5.94 16.59 -25.14
C LEU A 119 4.85 17.62 -25.47
N GLU A 120 4.95 18.82 -24.90
CA GLU A 120 4.07 19.95 -25.22
C GLU A 120 4.14 20.33 -26.70
N TYR A 121 5.35 20.40 -27.26
CA TYR A 121 5.55 20.68 -28.68
C TYR A 121 4.93 19.60 -29.57
N ILE A 122 5.12 18.31 -29.25
CA ILE A 122 4.52 17.20 -30.00
C ILE A 122 2.99 17.23 -29.91
N ALA A 123 2.44 17.52 -28.72
CA ALA A 123 1.00 17.63 -28.52
C ALA A 123 0.39 18.83 -29.29
N ALA A 124 1.10 19.96 -29.33
CA ALA A 124 0.69 21.15 -30.06
C ALA A 124 0.92 21.06 -31.58
N ASN A 125 1.79 20.15 -32.04
CA ASN A 125 2.13 19.94 -33.45
C ASN A 125 1.92 18.47 -33.85
N PRO A 126 0.66 18.02 -34.02
CA PRO A 126 0.37 16.66 -34.44
C PRO A 126 1.09 16.33 -35.75
N GLN A 127 1.79 15.19 -35.78
CA GLN A 127 2.39 14.68 -37.01
C GLN A 127 1.27 14.46 -38.05
N GLN A 128 1.37 15.10 -39.22
CA GLN A 128 0.49 14.77 -40.33
C GLN A 128 0.79 13.32 -40.77
N PRO A 129 -0.23 12.46 -40.95
CA PRO A 129 -0.01 11.10 -41.44
C PRO A 129 0.73 11.17 -42.80
N GLY A 130 1.97 10.68 -42.84
CA GLY A 130 2.76 10.56 -44.09
C GLY A 130 4.19 11.11 -44.07
N GLN A 131 4.62 11.83 -43.04
CA GLN A 131 5.97 12.43 -43.02
C GLN A 131 7.12 11.46 -42.63
N GLY A 132 6.79 10.21 -42.27
CA GLY A 132 7.76 9.18 -41.89
C GLY A 132 8.01 8.10 -42.93
N GLN A 133 7.39 8.14 -44.12
CA GLN A 133 7.62 7.11 -45.14
C GLN A 133 8.94 7.40 -45.87
N PRO A 134 10.01 6.62 -45.68
CA PRO A 134 11.19 6.76 -46.53
C PRO A 134 10.77 6.54 -47.99
N PRO A 135 11.34 7.28 -48.96
CA PRO A 135 10.97 7.14 -50.36
C PRO A 135 11.14 5.69 -50.79
N ALA A 136 10.08 5.11 -51.36
CA ALA A 136 10.09 3.74 -51.85
C ALA A 136 11.27 3.56 -52.83
N TYR A 137 12.20 2.66 -52.48
CA TYR A 137 13.36 2.38 -53.33
C TYR A 137 12.89 1.77 -54.65
N LYS A 138 12.87 2.57 -55.71
CA LYS A 138 12.58 2.08 -57.06
C LYS A 138 13.80 1.30 -57.54
N ASN A 139 13.69 -0.04 -57.52
CA ASN A 139 14.65 -0.93 -58.16
C ASN A 139 14.73 -0.59 -59.65
N ARG A 140 15.73 0.20 -60.05
CA ARG A 140 16.05 0.45 -61.44
C ARG A 140 16.73 -0.83 -61.96
N GLY A 141 15.91 -1.74 -62.48
CA GLY A 141 16.35 -2.96 -63.13
C GLY A 141 17.42 -2.63 -64.18
N LYS A 142 18.65 -3.07 -63.92
CA LYS A 142 19.68 -3.11 -64.95
C LYS A 142 19.35 -4.30 -65.85
N ARG A 143 19.17 -3.99 -67.13
CA ARG A 143 19.17 -4.94 -68.24
C ARG A 143 20.57 -5.50 -68.43
#